data_AF-A0A920D039-F1
#
_entry.id   AF-A0A920D039-F1
#
_cell.length_a   1.000
_cell.length_b   1.000
_cell.length_c   1.000
_cell.angle_alpha   90.00
_cell.angle_beta   90.00
_cell.angle_gamma   90.00
#
_symmetry.space_group_name_H-M   'P 1'
#
loop_
_entity.id
_entity.type
_entity.pdbx_description
1 polymer ?
#
loop_
_entity_poly.entity_id
_entity_poly.type
_entity_poly.pdbx_seq_one_letter_code
_entity_poly.pdbx_strand_id
1 'polypeptide(L)'
;MQYEIILFDADDTLFDYVKAEIYALTNTFEEFGVFIMPSQLESYRKINQLLWDEYEKGAINLGQLRTERFRRLFIEYNLNLDSSIFSEKDLGIL
;
A
#
# COMPACT_ATOMS: atom_id res chain seq x y z
N MET A 1 29.31 15.95 -22.07
CA MET A 1 29.52 14.66 -21.37
C MET A 1 28.37 13.75 -21.74
N GLN A 2 28.64 12.48 -22.05
CA GLN A 2 27.65 11.49 -22.47
C GLN A 2 27.68 10.35 -21.45
N TYR A 3 26.53 10.03 -20.87
CA TYR A 3 26.40 8.93 -19.91
C TYR A 3 26.07 7.64 -20.68
N GLU A 4 26.76 6.54 -20.39
CA GLU A 4 26.48 5.22 -21.00
C GLU A 4 25.33 4.48 -20.31
N ILE A 5 25.14 4.71 -19.01
CA ILE A 5 24.08 4.09 -18.20
C ILE A 5 23.43 5.18 -17.35
N ILE A 6 22.10 5.16 -17.32
CA ILE A 6 21.28 5.97 -16.42
C ILE A 6 20.38 5.00 -15.66
N LEU A 7 20.42 5.10 -14.33
CA LEU A 7 19.54 4.36 -13.43
C LEU A 7 18.45 5.32 -12.98
N PHE A 8 17.20 4.93 -13.20
CA PHE A 8 16.05 5.64 -12.68
C PHE A 8 15.49 4.84 -11.51
N ASP A 9 15.10 5.57 -10.47
CA ASP A 9 14.11 5.08 -9.54
C ASP A 9 12.75 4.99 -10.25
N ALA A 10 11.87 4.09 -9.80
CA ALA A 10 10.59 3.85 -10.45
C ALA A 10 9.51 4.78 -9.89
N ASP A 11 9.20 4.60 -8.61
CA ASP A 11 8.15 5.32 -7.91
C ASP A 11 8.55 6.77 -7.65
N ASP A 12 7.61 7.70 -7.83
CA ASP A 12 7.79 9.15 -7.71
C ASP A 12 8.91 9.77 -8.59
N THR A 13 9.48 8.98 -9.50
CA THR A 13 10.44 9.42 -10.54
C THR A 13 9.88 9.16 -11.94
N LEU A 14 9.48 7.92 -12.24
CA LEU A 14 8.84 7.55 -13.50
C LEU A 14 7.33 7.39 -13.37
N PHE A 15 6.87 6.92 -12.21
CA PHE A 15 5.45 6.68 -11.92
C PHE A 15 4.93 7.61 -10.84
N ASP A 16 3.65 8.00 -10.94
CA ASP A 16 2.95 8.75 -9.90
C ASP A 16 2.36 7.76 -8.89
N TYR A 17 3.19 7.38 -7.91
CA TYR A 17 2.83 6.38 -6.91
C TYR A 17 1.63 6.84 -6.09
N VAL A 18 1.58 8.13 -5.74
CA VAL A 18 0.47 8.71 -4.97
C VAL A 18 -0.87 8.54 -5.68
N LYS A 19 -0.94 8.79 -7.00
CA LYS A 19 -2.18 8.57 -7.75
C LYS A 19 -2.54 7.10 -7.85
N ALA A 20 -1.57 6.22 -8.12
CA ALA A 20 -1.80 4.79 -8.23
C ALA A 20 -2.29 4.19 -6.90
N GLU A 21 -1.67 4.56 -5.78
CA GLU A 21 -2.06 4.16 -4.42
C GLU A 21 -3.51 4.58 -4.11
N ILE A 22 -3.86 5.85 -4.34
CA ILE A 22 -5.22 6.34 -4.09
C ILE A 22 -6.23 5.58 -4.95
N TYR A 23 -5.92 5.37 -6.22
CA TYR A 23 -6.79 4.65 -7.14
C TYR A 23 -7.00 3.18 -6.72
N ALA A 24 -5.93 2.45 -6.43
CA ALA A 24 -6.01 1.04 -6.04
C ALA A 24 -6.78 0.87 -4.72
N LEU A 25 -6.46 1.67 -3.71
CA LEU A 25 -7.14 1.61 -2.42
C LEU A 25 -8.63 1.95 -2.56
N THR A 26 -8.96 3.05 -3.24
CA THR A 26 -10.36 3.49 -3.36
C THR A 26 -11.20 2.44 -4.07
N ASN A 27 -10.73 1.92 -5.20
CA ASN A 27 -11.46 0.87 -5.94
C ASN A 27 -11.57 -0.43 -5.13
N THR A 28 -10.50 -0.83 -4.42
CA THR A 28 -10.58 -2.03 -3.58
C THR A 28 -11.59 -1.84 -2.47
N PHE A 29 -11.58 -0.71 -1.75
CA PHE A 29 -12.60 -0.44 -0.73
C PHE A 29 -14.03 -0.46 -1.30
N GLU A 30 -14.23 0.14 -2.48
CA GLU A 30 -15.52 0.15 -3.17
C GLU A 30 -16.00 -1.26 -3.55
N GLU A 31 -15.11 -2.15 -4.02
CA GLU A 31 -15.46 -3.56 -4.30
C GLU A 31 -15.98 -4.31 -3.06
N PHE A 32 -15.50 -3.94 -1.87
CA PHE A 32 -15.97 -4.48 -0.59
C PHE A 32 -17.17 -3.70 0.00
N GLY A 33 -17.72 -2.74 -0.75
CA GLY A 33 -18.89 -1.96 -0.35
C GLY A 33 -18.60 -0.92 0.74
N VAL A 34 -17.35 -0.49 0.88
CA VAL A 34 -16.90 0.48 1.89
C VAL A 34 -16.34 1.71 1.18
N PHE A 35 -16.61 2.90 1.72
CA PHE A 35 -15.97 4.12 1.24
C PHE A 35 -14.77 4.46 2.14
N ILE A 36 -13.61 4.74 1.52
CA ILE A 36 -12.42 5.15 2.26
C ILE A 36 -12.47 6.64 2.60
N MET A 37 -12.30 6.97 3.88
CA MET A 37 -12.22 8.33 4.37
C MET A 37 -10.77 8.86 4.27
N PRO A 38 -10.57 10.18 4.11
CA PRO A 38 -9.23 10.77 4.05
C PRO A 38 -8.34 10.41 5.25
N SER A 39 -8.92 10.28 6.45
CA SER A 39 -8.18 9.86 7.65
C SER A 39 -7.65 8.43 7.54
N GLN A 40 -8.42 7.51 6.95
CA GLN A 40 -8.01 6.12 6.76
C GLN A 40 -6.87 6.01 5.75
N LEU A 41 -6.89 6.83 4.69
CA LEU A 41 -5.78 6.93 3.74
C LEU A 41 -4.51 7.46 4.41
N GLU A 42 -4.63 8.46 5.29
CA GLU A 42 -3.48 8.98 6.04
C GLU A 42 -2.90 7.93 7.00
N SER A 43 -3.74 7.21 7.74
CA SER A 43 -3.29 6.11 8.61
C SER A 43 -2.70 4.96 7.82
N TYR A 44 -3.27 4.60 6.66
CA TYR A 44 -2.69 3.61 5.76
C TYR A 44 -1.24 3.97 5.38
N ARG A 45 -0.98 5.23 4.99
CA ARG A 45 0.36 5.69 4.63
C ARG A 45 1.35 5.58 5.79
N LYS A 46 0.93 5.97 7.00
CA LYS A 46 1.74 5.84 8.22
C LYS A 46 2.08 4.38 8.51
N ILE A 47 1.08 3.50 8.43
CA ILE A 47 1.25 2.05 8.61
C ILE A 47 2.18 1.46 7.55
N ASN A 48 1.98 1.81 6.28
CA ASN A 48 2.79 1.33 5.17
C ASN A 48 4.26 1.75 5.34
N GLN A 49 4.53 3.01 5.71
CA GLN A 49 5.89 3.47 5.99
C GLN A 49 6.55 2.68 7.13
N LEU A 50 5.85 2.49 8.25
CA LEU A 50 6.37 1.72 9.39
C LEU A 50 6.71 0.28 8.99
N LEU A 51 5.89 -0.35 8.14
CA LEU A 51 6.13 -1.71 7.68
C LEU A 51 7.31 -1.79 6.70
N TRP A 52 7.51 -0.78 5.85
CA TRP A 52 8.72 -0.68 5.03
C TRP A 52 9.96 -0.58 5.90
N ASP A 53 9.94 0.25 6.95
CA ASP A 53 11.05 0.34 7.90
C ASP A 53 11.31 -1.01 8.62
N GLU A 54 10.27 -1.79 8.93
CA GLU A 54 10.39 -3.14 9.49
C GLU A 54 10.98 -4.15 8.47
N TYR A 55 10.57 -4.06 7.21
CA TYR A 55 11.07 -4.89 6.12
C TYR A 55 12.55 -4.62 5.81
N GLU A 56 12.95 -3.36 5.75
CA GLU A 56 14.35 -2.96 5.52
C GLU A 56 15.29 -3.45 6.63
N LYS A 57 14.78 -3.57 7.86
CA LYS A 57 15.51 -4.17 9.00
C LYS A 57 15.49 -5.70 9.00
N GLY A 58 14.81 -6.33 8.04
CA GLY A 58 14.67 -7.78 7.94
C GLY A 58 13.72 -8.40 8.96
N ALA A 59 12.87 -7.60 9.63
CA ALA A 59 11.96 -8.08 10.66
C ALA A 59 10.73 -8.80 10.06
N ILE A 60 10.33 -8.40 8.86
CA ILE A 60 9.25 -9.02 8.08
C ILE A 60 9.69 -9.22 6.63
N ASN A 61 9.00 -10.09 5.90
CA ASN A 61 9.17 -10.24 4.46
C ASN A 61 8.11 -9.47 3.67
N LEU A 62 8.29 -9.36 2.35
CA LEU A 62 7.40 -8.59 1.48
C LEU A 62 5.95 -9.11 1.46
N GLY A 63 5.75 -10.44 1.56
CA GLY A 63 4.42 -11.03 1.64
C GLY A 63 3.68 -10.65 2.93
N GLN A 64 4.40 -10.64 4.05
CA GLN A 64 3.88 -10.17 5.33
C GLN A 64 3.53 -8.68 5.26
N LEU A 65 4.43 -7.84 4.74
CA LEU A 65 4.20 -6.39 4.59
C LEU A 65 2.89 -6.10 3.80
N ARG A 66 2.66 -6.81 2.70
CA ARG A 66 1.46 -6.65 1.86
C ARG A 66 0.16 -6.89 2.63
N THR A 67 0.10 -7.97 3.41
CA THR A 67 -1.13 -8.31 4.16
C THR A 67 -1.27 -7.49 5.44
N GLU A 68 -0.15 -7.26 6.12
CA GLU A 68 -0.10 -6.64 7.44
C GLU A 68 -0.54 -5.18 7.43
N ARG A 69 -0.28 -4.44 6.34
CA ARG A 69 -0.72 -3.04 6.23
C ARG A 69 -2.24 -2.91 6.32
N PHE A 70 -2.97 -3.83 5.70
CA PHE A 70 -4.43 -3.87 5.73
C PHE A 70 -4.92 -4.40 7.07
N ARG A 71 -4.27 -5.44 7.61
CA ARG A 71 -4.61 -5.98 8.94
C ARG A 71 -4.53 -4.90 10.03
N ARG A 72 -3.44 -4.12 10.06
CA ARG A 72 -3.24 -3.02 11.03
C ARG A 72 -4.28 -1.92 10.81
N LEU A 73 -4.55 -1.53 9.56
CA LEU A 73 -5.55 -0.52 9.22
C LEU A 73 -6.96 -0.96 9.66
N PHE A 74 -7.33 -2.21 9.40
CA PHE A 74 -8.66 -2.73 9.72
C PHE A 74 -8.89 -2.81 11.23
N ILE A 75 -7.85 -3.17 11.99
CA ILE A 75 -7.91 -3.13 13.46
C ILE A 75 -8.08 -1.68 13.95
N GLU A 76 -7.34 -0.72 13.41
CA GLU A 76 -7.41 0.69 13.83
C GLU A 76 -8.81 1.28 13.63
N TYR A 77 -9.48 0.92 12.54
CA TYR A 77 -10.79 1.45 12.18
C TYR A 77 -11.97 0.51 12.45
N ASN A 78 -11.74 -0.61 13.15
CA ASN A 78 -12.75 -1.64 13.42
C ASN A 78 -13.48 -2.14 12.16
N LEU A 79 -12.74 -2.31 11.06
CA LEU A 79 -13.27 -2.85 9.81
C LEU A 79 -13.28 -4.37 9.87
N ASN A 80 -14.45 -4.98 9.68
CA ASN A 80 -14.60 -6.43 9.67
C ASN A 80 -14.39 -6.99 8.25
N LEU A 81 -13.15 -6.86 7.75
CA LEU A 81 -12.73 -7.31 6.42
C LEU A 81 -11.55 -8.30 6.56
N ASP A 82 -11.43 -9.22 5.61
CA ASP A 82 -10.28 -10.13 5.55
C ASP A 82 -9.09 -9.43 4.87
N SER A 83 -8.01 -9.21 5.62
CA SER A 83 -6.82 -8.51 5.12
C SER A 83 -6.08 -9.26 4.01
N SER A 84 -6.16 -10.59 3.98
CA SER A 84 -5.47 -11.40 2.96
C SER A 84 -6.21 -11.29 1.63
N ILE A 85 -7.53 -11.46 1.65
CA ILE A 85 -8.37 -11.30 0.45
C ILE A 85 -8.29 -9.86 -0.06
N PHE A 86 -8.35 -8.87 0.84
CA PHE A 86 -8.22 -7.48 0.46
C PHE A 86 -6.86 -7.18 -0.19
N SER A 87 -5.77 -7.70 0.39
CA SER A 87 -4.43 -7.51 -0.16
C SER A 87 -4.27 -8.14 -1.55
N GLU A 88 -4.88 -9.30 -1.81
CA GLU A 88 -4.84 -9.93 -3.14
C GLU A 88 -5.61 -9.10 -4.17
N LYS A 89 -6.72 -8.50 -3.76
CA LYS A 89 -7.54 -7.63 -4.62
C LYS A 89 -6.83 -6.34 -4.96
N ASP A 90 -6.31 -5.63 -3.97
CA ASP A 90 -5.56 -4.38 -4.16
C ASP A 90 -4.36 -4.56 -5.11
N LEU A 91 -3.64 -5.69 -4.96
CA LEU A 91 -2.52 -6.04 -5.84
C LEU A 91 -2.94 -6.27 -7.30
N GLY A 92 -4.17 -6.71 -7.55
CA GLY A 92 -4.70 -6.94 -8.90
C GLY A 92 -5.18 -5.67 -9.62
N ILE A 93 -5.28 -4.55 -8.91
CA ILE A 93 -5.72 -3.25 -9.46
C ILE A 93 -4.52 -2.39 -9.92
N LEU A 94 -3.33 -2.63 -9.35
CA LEU A 94 -2.06 -2.01 -9.74
C LEU A 94 -1.51 -2.64 -11.03
#